data_AF-A0A2M7Z5Q3-F1
#
_entry.id   AF-A0A2M7Z5Q3-F1
#
_cell.length_a   1.000
_cell.length_b   1.000
_cell.length_c   1.000
_cell.angle_alpha   90.00
_cell.angle_beta   90.00
_cell.angle_gamma   90.00
#
_symmetry.space_group_name_H-M   'P 1'
#
loop_
_entity.id
_entity.type
_entity.pdbx_description
1 polymer ?
#
loop_
_entity_poly.entity_id
_entity_poly.type
_entity_poly.pdbx_seq_one_letter_code
_entity_poly.pdbx_strand_id
1 'polypeptide(L)'
;MKNNGFYNSISYKERQSEITRKNWQMGIYDFFRKREERKCINKKCGKVFSVKPSSPQKFCSCKCAARVNNPKRSDMYPEVREEIARLYQKGLSMQEISDKTGWKYGKIVYWMRKFGIPRRSMSEATYAKRNPEGDPFKIKNKLNKNEILLKGLG
;
A
#
# COMPACT_ATOMS: atom_id res chain seq x y z
N MET A 1 18.07 8.70 50.82
CA MET A 1 17.45 7.44 50.39
C MET A 1 18.37 6.30 50.78
N LYS A 2 17.97 5.44 51.73
CA LYS A 2 18.83 4.35 52.23
C LYS A 2 19.04 3.33 51.10
N ASN A 3 20.29 2.98 50.85
CA ASN A 3 20.68 1.98 49.86
C ASN A 3 19.99 0.65 50.17
N ASN A 4 19.18 0.16 49.23
CA ASN A 4 18.52 -1.14 49.25
C ASN A 4 19.55 -2.27 49.03
N GLY A 5 20.57 -2.36 49.88
CA GLY A 5 21.63 -3.38 49.80
C GLY A 5 21.10 -4.82 49.87
N PHE A 6 19.91 -5.00 50.46
CA PHE A 6 19.21 -6.27 50.53
C PHE A 6 18.98 -6.92 49.15
N TYR A 7 18.36 -6.21 48.20
CA TYR A 7 18.06 -6.74 46.87
C TYR A 7 19.31 -6.91 45.99
N ASN A 8 20.40 -6.23 46.33
CA ASN A 8 21.67 -6.32 45.61
C ASN A 8 22.60 -7.41 46.15
N SER A 9 22.32 -7.99 47.32
CA SER A 9 23.11 -9.08 47.91
C SER A 9 23.14 -10.32 46.99
N ILE A 10 24.30 -11.00 46.96
CA ILE A 10 24.51 -12.20 46.14
C ILE A 10 23.54 -13.31 46.57
N SER A 11 23.41 -13.53 47.89
CA SER A 11 22.53 -14.56 48.46
C SER A 11 21.06 -14.36 48.10
N TYR A 12 20.56 -13.11 48.06
CA TYR A 12 19.20 -12.83 47.59
C TYR A 12 19.02 -13.22 46.12
N LYS A 13 19.97 -12.85 45.25
CA LYS A 13 19.91 -13.15 43.81
C LYS A 13 19.96 -14.65 43.55
N GLU A 14 20.81 -15.39 44.27
CA GLU A 14 20.90 -16.85 44.19
C GLU A 14 19.59 -17.51 44.59
N ARG A 15 19.03 -17.11 45.75
CA ARG A 15 17.73 -17.62 46.22
C ARG A 15 16.60 -17.35 45.22
N GLN A 16 16.54 -16.14 44.65
CA GLN A 16 15.54 -15.80 43.62
C GLN A 16 15.76 -16.62 42.34
N SER A 17 17.01 -16.88 41.94
CA SER A 17 17.35 -17.71 40.79
C SER A 17 16.87 -19.16 40.98
N GLU A 18 17.07 -19.74 42.17
CA GLU A 18 16.62 -21.09 42.50
C GLU A 18 15.10 -21.20 42.50
N ILE A 19 14.40 -20.26 43.14
CA ILE A 19 12.93 -20.20 43.14
C ILE A 19 12.42 -20.13 41.70
N THR A 20 13.00 -19.24 40.89
CA THR A 20 12.62 -19.07 39.48
C THR A 20 12.82 -20.36 38.70
N ARG A 21 13.99 -21.02 38.85
CA ARG A 21 14.28 -22.31 38.19
C ARG A 21 13.28 -23.40 38.58
N LYS A 22 12.98 -23.55 39.88
CA LYS A 22 11.97 -24.51 40.38
C LYS A 22 10.59 -24.20 39.80
N ASN A 23 10.18 -22.93 39.79
CA ASN A 23 8.89 -22.53 39.21
C ASN A 23 8.79 -22.83 37.70
N TRP A 24 9.89 -22.68 36.96
CA TRP A 24 9.97 -23.08 35.54
C TRP A 24 9.86 -24.59 35.36
N GLN A 25 10.57 -25.39 36.19
CA GLN A 25 10.47 -26.85 36.16
C GLN A 25 9.07 -27.34 36.52
N MET A 26 8.41 -26.68 37.46
CA MET A 26 7.02 -26.96 37.87
C MET A 26 5.97 -26.47 36.87
N GLY A 27 6.36 -25.76 35.79
CA GLY A 27 5.42 -25.22 34.81
C GLY A 27 4.53 -24.08 35.33
N ILE A 28 4.87 -23.47 36.47
CA ILE A 28 4.08 -22.36 37.06
C ILE A 28 3.92 -21.22 36.06
N TYR A 29 4.90 -21.01 35.18
CA TYR A 29 4.91 -19.97 34.16
C TYR A 29 4.33 -20.38 32.81
N ASP A 30 3.77 -21.59 32.67
CA ASP A 30 3.21 -22.05 31.40
C ASP A 30 1.98 -21.26 30.96
N PHE A 31 1.33 -20.52 31.86
CA PHE A 31 0.28 -19.57 31.47
C PHE A 31 0.80 -18.47 30.52
N PHE A 32 2.10 -18.13 30.55
CA PHE A 32 2.69 -17.23 29.57
C PHE A 32 2.81 -17.85 28.17
N ARG A 33 2.84 -19.19 28.10
CA ARG A 33 2.88 -19.96 26.85
C ARG A 33 1.49 -20.29 26.33
N LYS A 34 0.46 -20.28 27.19
CA LYS A 34 -0.94 -20.44 26.76
C LYS A 34 -1.25 -19.43 25.67
N ARG A 35 -1.71 -19.96 24.54
CA ARG A 35 -2.29 -19.17 23.48
C ARG A 35 -3.72 -19.60 23.27
N GLU A 36 -4.58 -18.65 23.01
CA GLU A 36 -5.97 -18.89 22.66
C GLU A 36 -6.18 -18.63 21.18
N GLU A 37 -7.07 -19.41 20.60
CA GLU A 37 -7.48 -19.22 19.22
C GLU A 37 -8.65 -18.23 19.18
N ARG A 38 -8.48 -17.16 18.38
CA ARG A 38 -9.53 -16.18 18.12
C ARG A 38 -9.88 -16.15 16.65
N LYS A 39 -11.15 -15.97 16.34
CA LYS A 39 -11.62 -15.70 14.97
C LYS A 39 -11.51 -14.20 14.67
N CYS A 40 -11.00 -13.86 13.49
CA CYS A 40 -10.87 -12.47 13.07
C CYS A 40 -12.25 -11.80 12.95
N ILE A 41 -12.41 -10.62 13.56
CA ILE A 41 -13.66 -9.84 13.50
C ILE A 41 -14.03 -9.42 12.06
N ASN A 42 -13.06 -9.34 11.15
CA ASN A 42 -13.35 -9.05 9.74
C ASN A 42 -14.15 -10.20 9.11
N LYS A 43 -15.46 -10.00 8.92
CA LYS A 43 -16.41 -10.98 8.36
C LYS A 43 -15.95 -11.57 7.01
N LYS A 44 -15.25 -10.78 6.18
CA LYS A 44 -14.73 -11.24 4.88
C LYS A 44 -13.46 -12.10 5.00
N CYS A 45 -12.78 -12.08 6.13
CA CYS A 45 -11.51 -12.79 6.33
C CYS A 45 -11.73 -14.21 6.88
N GLY A 46 -12.54 -14.35 7.94
CA GLY A 46 -12.85 -15.64 8.56
C GLY A 46 -11.68 -16.38 9.24
N LYS A 47 -10.44 -15.90 9.11
CA LYS A 47 -9.23 -16.56 9.67
C LYS A 47 -9.27 -16.68 11.19
N VAL A 48 -8.85 -17.84 11.69
CA VAL A 48 -8.53 -18.08 13.10
C VAL A 48 -7.04 -17.80 13.32
N PHE A 49 -6.68 -17.19 14.44
CA PHE A 49 -5.30 -16.84 14.77
C PHE A 49 -5.05 -17.00 16.27
N SER A 50 -3.81 -17.36 16.61
CA SER A 50 -3.36 -17.67 17.97
C SER A 50 -2.79 -16.44 18.64
N VAL A 51 -3.29 -16.08 19.83
CA VAL A 51 -2.83 -14.91 20.60
C VAL A 51 -2.66 -15.23 22.08
N LYS A 52 -1.89 -14.39 22.78
CA LYS A 52 -1.86 -14.42 24.25
C LYS A 52 -3.25 -14.06 24.79
N PRO A 53 -3.77 -14.72 25.84
CA PRO A 53 -5.06 -14.40 26.43
C PRO A 53 -5.25 -12.93 26.81
N SER A 54 -4.19 -12.30 27.35
CA SER A 54 -4.19 -10.88 27.73
C SER A 54 -4.11 -9.91 26.55
N SER A 55 -3.85 -10.40 25.32
CA SER A 55 -3.72 -9.52 24.16
C SER A 55 -5.08 -8.90 23.81
N PRO A 56 -5.17 -7.59 23.54
CA PRO A 56 -6.40 -6.97 23.03
C PRO A 56 -6.61 -7.23 21.53
N GLN A 57 -5.75 -8.02 20.88
CA GLN A 57 -5.77 -8.22 19.44
C GLN A 57 -7.06 -8.92 18.99
N LYS A 58 -7.88 -8.18 18.23
CA LYS A 58 -9.16 -8.62 17.67
C LYS A 58 -9.07 -9.06 16.20
N PHE A 59 -7.98 -8.72 15.52
CA PHE A 59 -7.80 -8.96 14.09
C PHE A 59 -6.56 -9.81 13.84
N CYS A 60 -6.65 -10.71 12.86
CA CYS A 60 -5.52 -11.56 12.48
C CYS A 60 -4.35 -10.77 11.87
N SER A 61 -4.58 -9.53 11.40
CA SER A 61 -3.54 -8.68 10.83
C SER A 61 -3.93 -7.19 10.84
N CYS A 62 -2.93 -6.32 10.75
CA CYS A 62 -3.12 -4.87 10.58
C CYS A 62 -3.98 -4.53 9.36
N LYS A 63 -3.87 -5.32 8.27
CA LYS A 63 -4.70 -5.17 7.07
C LYS A 63 -6.19 -5.41 7.35
N CYS A 64 -6.52 -6.41 8.19
CA CYS A 64 -7.91 -6.65 8.58
C CYS A 64 -8.43 -5.57 9.51
N ALA A 65 -7.63 -5.15 10.49
CA ALA A 65 -7.98 -4.03 11.36
C ALA A 65 -8.26 -2.76 10.55
N ALA A 66 -7.38 -2.42 9.60
CA ALA A 66 -7.54 -1.25 8.75
C ALA A 66 -8.78 -1.31 7.86
N ARG A 67 -9.13 -2.48 7.31
CA ARG A 67 -10.33 -2.66 6.48
C ARG A 67 -11.63 -2.46 7.28
N VAL A 68 -11.67 -2.93 8.52
CA VAL A 68 -12.86 -2.81 9.37
C VAL A 68 -12.98 -1.42 9.98
N ASN A 69 -11.87 -0.87 10.48
CA ASN A 69 -11.89 0.41 11.19
C ASN A 69 -11.86 1.62 10.25
N ASN A 70 -11.34 1.48 9.01
CA ASN A 70 -11.26 2.56 8.04
C ASN A 70 -12.05 2.22 6.76
N PRO A 71 -13.39 2.09 6.82
CA PRO A 71 -14.20 1.76 5.65
C PRO A 71 -14.08 2.81 4.54
N LYS A 72 -13.94 4.09 4.90
CA LYS A 72 -13.71 5.18 3.93
C LYS A 72 -12.38 5.08 3.19
N ARG A 73 -11.42 4.27 3.68
CA ARG A 73 -10.11 4.06 3.04
C ARG A 73 -10.16 2.97 1.96
N SER A 74 -11.10 2.03 2.04
CA SER A 74 -11.15 0.92 1.08
C SER A 74 -11.72 1.35 -0.26
N ASP A 75 -12.77 2.16 -0.25
CA ASP A 75 -13.59 2.41 -1.43
C ASP A 75 -13.63 3.91 -1.71
N MET A 76 -12.96 4.30 -2.79
CA MET A 76 -13.24 5.59 -3.39
C MET A 76 -14.41 5.40 -4.33
N TYR A 77 -15.35 6.34 -4.23
CA TYR A 77 -16.52 6.55 -5.06
C TYR A 77 -16.30 6.13 -6.53
N PRO A 78 -17.09 5.18 -7.08
CA PRO A 78 -17.04 4.77 -8.49
C PRO A 78 -17.00 5.94 -9.48
N GLU A 79 -17.66 7.04 -9.14
CA GLU A 79 -17.71 8.31 -9.87
C GLU A 79 -16.31 8.86 -10.15
N VAL A 80 -15.38 8.66 -9.23
CA VAL A 80 -13.99 9.10 -9.36
C VAL A 80 -13.26 8.30 -10.42
N ARG A 81 -13.51 6.98 -10.49
CA ARG A 81 -12.92 6.13 -11.51
C ARG A 81 -13.36 6.59 -12.89
N GLU A 82 -14.66 6.84 -13.04
CA GLU A 82 -15.25 7.29 -14.30
C GLU A 82 -14.70 8.65 -14.70
N GLU A 83 -14.57 9.59 -13.75
CA GLU A 83 -14.04 10.92 -14.07
C GLU A 83 -12.57 10.89 -14.49
N ILE A 84 -11.71 10.17 -13.76
CA ILE A 84 -10.30 10.01 -14.16
C ILE A 84 -10.21 9.34 -15.53
N ALA A 85 -10.97 8.26 -15.77
CA ALA A 85 -10.96 7.55 -17.04
C ALA A 85 -11.42 8.45 -18.20
N ARG A 86 -12.51 9.20 -18.00
CA ARG A 86 -13.07 10.14 -18.98
C ARG A 86 -12.08 11.23 -19.36
N LEU A 87 -11.45 11.87 -18.37
CA LEU A 87 -10.45 12.91 -18.63
C LEU A 87 -9.21 12.34 -19.32
N TYR A 88 -8.80 11.13 -18.94
CA TYR A 88 -7.65 10.46 -19.53
C TYR A 88 -7.88 10.06 -20.99
N GLN A 89 -9.08 9.56 -21.32
CA GLN A 89 -9.51 9.25 -22.68
C GLN A 89 -9.57 10.50 -23.57
N LYS A 90 -9.87 11.67 -22.99
CA LYS A 90 -9.77 12.97 -23.69
C LYS A 90 -8.33 13.42 -23.98
N GLY A 91 -7.33 12.61 -23.64
CA GLY A 91 -5.92 12.89 -23.93
C GLY A 91 -5.19 13.66 -22.84
N LEU A 92 -5.87 14.14 -21.79
CA LEU A 92 -5.24 14.89 -20.71
C LEU A 92 -4.20 14.06 -19.97
N SER A 93 -3.07 14.68 -19.67
CA SER A 93 -2.02 14.10 -18.82
C SER A 93 -2.48 14.00 -17.36
N MET A 94 -1.82 13.16 -16.57
CA MET A 94 -2.11 13.03 -15.13
C MET A 94 -1.92 14.36 -14.36
N GLN A 95 -1.01 15.22 -14.81
CA GLN A 95 -0.80 16.54 -14.23
C GLN A 95 -1.99 17.47 -14.54
N GLU A 96 -2.43 17.51 -15.79
CA GLU A 96 -3.61 18.30 -16.18
C GLU A 96 -4.89 17.80 -15.51
N ILE A 97 -5.02 16.48 -15.29
CA ILE A 97 -6.13 15.91 -14.50
C ILE A 97 -6.04 16.38 -13.05
N SER A 98 -4.85 16.38 -12.45
CA SER A 98 -4.60 16.89 -11.10
C SER A 98 -5.03 18.36 -10.98
N ASP A 99 -4.57 19.20 -11.90
CA ASP A 99 -4.86 20.63 -11.91
C ASP A 99 -6.35 20.90 -12.13
N LYS A 100 -7.00 20.14 -13.03
CA LYS A 100 -8.43 20.27 -13.33
C LYS A 100 -9.35 19.81 -12.20
N THR A 101 -8.97 18.75 -11.48
CA THR A 101 -9.78 18.18 -10.39
C THR A 101 -9.43 18.76 -9.01
N GLY A 102 -8.34 19.50 -8.90
CA GLY A 102 -7.78 19.97 -7.62
C GLY A 102 -7.19 18.85 -6.76
N TRP A 103 -7.08 17.62 -7.27
CA TRP A 103 -6.49 16.50 -6.52
C TRP A 103 -4.99 16.42 -6.72
N LYS A 104 -4.25 16.09 -5.67
CA LYS A 104 -2.81 15.87 -5.76
C LYS A 104 -2.47 14.83 -6.83
N TYR A 105 -1.48 15.12 -7.67
CA TYR A 105 -0.94 14.20 -8.69
C TYR A 105 -0.75 12.76 -8.19
N GLY A 106 -0.10 12.58 -7.02
CA GLY A 106 0.12 11.25 -6.44
C GLY A 106 -1.17 10.48 -6.12
N LYS A 107 -2.27 11.19 -5.83
CA LYS A 107 -3.60 10.61 -5.64
C LYS A 107 -4.13 10.07 -6.97
N ILE A 108 -4.02 10.84 -8.06
CA ILE A 108 -4.41 10.40 -9.41
C ILE A 108 -3.62 9.14 -9.82
N VAL A 109 -2.30 9.15 -9.66
CA VAL A 109 -1.43 8.00 -9.97
C VAL A 109 -1.84 6.76 -9.18
N TYR A 110 -2.10 6.92 -7.87
CA TYR A 110 -2.55 5.84 -7.01
C TYR A 110 -3.86 5.22 -7.53
N TRP A 111 -4.84 6.05 -7.91
CA TRP A 111 -6.14 5.59 -8.39
C TRP A 111 -6.09 4.96 -9.77
N MET A 112 -5.35 5.53 -10.72
CA MET A 112 -5.14 4.89 -12.02
C MET A 112 -4.55 3.48 -11.87
N ARG A 113 -3.54 3.32 -11.01
CA ARG A 113 -2.95 2.01 -10.71
C ARG A 113 -3.96 1.08 -10.06
N LYS A 114 -4.74 1.56 -9.09
CA LYS A 114 -5.74 0.76 -8.38
C LYS A 114 -6.90 0.32 -9.29
N PHE A 115 -7.26 1.13 -10.28
CA PHE A 115 -8.31 0.83 -11.26
C PHE A 115 -7.80 0.07 -12.50
N GLY A 116 -6.49 -0.16 -12.62
CA GLY A 116 -5.90 -0.85 -13.77
C GLY A 116 -5.93 -0.04 -15.06
N ILE A 117 -5.99 1.29 -14.98
CA ILE A 117 -5.95 2.16 -16.17
C ILE A 117 -4.49 2.22 -16.65
N PRO A 118 -4.19 1.79 -17.90
CA PRO A 118 -2.84 1.83 -18.43
C PRO A 118 -2.35 3.28 -18.47
N ARG A 119 -1.12 3.50 -18.02
CA ARG A 119 -0.52 4.84 -17.96
C ARG A 119 0.46 4.98 -19.12
N ARG A 120 0.29 6.07 -19.86
CA ARG A 120 1.30 6.65 -20.73
C ARG A 120 2.57 6.92 -19.93
N SER A 121 3.71 6.67 -20.56
CA SER A 121 4.99 7.14 -20.06
C SER A 121 5.06 8.68 -20.12
N MET A 122 6.03 9.28 -19.44
CA MET A 122 6.22 10.73 -19.47
C MET A 122 6.53 11.22 -20.90
N SER A 123 7.33 10.45 -21.64
CA SER A 123 7.67 10.75 -23.04
C SER A 123 6.44 10.66 -23.92
N GLU A 124 5.61 9.62 -23.80
CA GLU A 124 4.36 9.49 -24.57
C GLU A 124 3.39 10.63 -24.28
N ALA A 125 3.24 11.04 -23.02
CA ALA A 125 2.38 12.16 -22.67
C ALA A 125 2.89 13.49 -23.26
N THR A 126 4.20 13.74 -23.15
CA THR A 126 4.84 14.94 -23.72
C THR A 126 4.77 14.94 -25.25
N TYR A 127 4.99 13.78 -25.85
CA TYR A 127 4.95 13.60 -27.30
C TYR A 127 3.54 13.83 -27.85
N ALA A 128 2.50 13.25 -27.23
CA ALA A 128 1.12 13.49 -27.61
C ALA A 128 0.72 14.96 -27.47
N LYS A 129 1.25 15.66 -26.45
CA LYS A 129 1.00 17.09 -26.24
C LYS A 129 1.64 17.97 -27.33
N ARG A 130 2.84 17.62 -27.77
CA ARG A 130 3.57 18.38 -28.81
C ARG A 130 3.11 18.06 -30.23
N ASN A 131 2.48 16.91 -30.45
CA ASN A 131 2.08 16.43 -31.77
C ASN A 131 0.56 16.14 -31.80
N PRO A 132 -0.30 17.16 -31.69
CA PRO A 132 -1.76 16.97 -31.65
C PRO A 132 -2.33 16.40 -32.94
N GLU A 133 -1.75 16.73 -34.09
CA GLU A 133 -2.16 16.24 -35.43
C GLU A 133 -1.65 14.82 -35.74
N GLY A 134 -0.98 14.17 -34.78
CA GLY A 134 -0.42 12.83 -34.93
C GLY A 134 1.09 12.82 -35.15
N ASP A 135 1.64 11.63 -35.39
CA ASP A 135 3.08 11.39 -35.47
C ASP A 135 3.69 12.03 -36.74
N PRO A 136 4.58 13.04 -36.61
CA PRO A 136 5.22 13.68 -37.77
C PRO A 136 6.20 12.75 -38.49
N PHE A 137 6.66 11.67 -37.86
CA PHE A 137 7.57 10.68 -38.45
C PHE A 137 6.81 9.53 -39.11
N LYS A 138 5.48 9.56 -39.13
CA LYS A 138 4.69 8.54 -39.83
C LYS A 138 4.98 8.62 -41.33
N ILE A 139 5.50 7.53 -41.88
CA ILE A 139 5.81 7.44 -43.31
C ILE A 139 4.54 7.68 -44.12
N LYS A 140 4.55 8.71 -44.96
CA LYS A 140 3.43 9.04 -45.84
C LYS A 140 3.37 8.04 -47.00
N ASN A 141 2.19 7.44 -47.20
CA ASN A 141 1.96 6.53 -48.34
C ASN A 141 1.83 7.27 -49.67
N LYS A 142 1.46 8.57 -49.63
CA LYS A 142 1.37 9.43 -50.81
C LYS A 142 2.29 10.63 -50.59
N LEU A 143 3.36 10.68 -51.38
CA LEU A 143 4.37 11.74 -51.34
C LEU A 143 3.96 12.84 -52.32
N ASN A 144 4.16 14.10 -51.93
CA ASN A 144 4.04 15.21 -52.87
C ASN A 144 5.26 15.25 -53.83
N LYS A 145 5.21 16.04 -54.91
CA LYS A 145 6.29 16.10 -55.91
C LYS A 145 7.68 16.42 -55.30
N ASN A 146 7.73 17.31 -54.31
CA ASN A 146 8.97 17.69 -53.63
C ASN A 146 9.50 16.56 -52.74
N GLU A 147 8.62 15.85 -52.05
CA GLU A 147 8.97 14.70 -51.22
C GLU A 147 9.42 13.50 -52.09
N ILE A 148 8.84 13.32 -53.28
CA ILE A 148 9.31 12.33 -54.27
C ILE A 148 10.73 12.68 -54.73
N LEU A 149 10.99 13.96 -55.04
CA LEU A 149 12.31 14.43 -55.42
C LEU A 149 13.34 14.19 -54.30
N LEU A 150 13.02 14.59 -53.07
CA LEU A 150 13.87 14.40 -51.90
C LEU A 150 14.17 12.91 -51.62
N LYS A 151 13.18 12.02 -51.82
CA LYS A 151 13.36 10.57 -51.68
C LYS A 151 14.38 10.01 -52.68
N GLY A 152 14.53 10.61 -53.86
CA GLY A 152 15.46 10.18 -54.92
C GLY A 152 16.88 10.72 -54.78
N LEU A 153 17.16 11.60 -53.81
CA LEU A 153 18.50 12.15 -53.55
C LEU A 153 19.31 11.36 -52.51
N GLY A 154 18.72 10.31 -51.93
CA GLY A 154 19.34 9.43 -50.93
C GLY A 154 19.74 8.07 -51.50
#